data_AF-A0A5E4NIP9-F1
#
_entry.id   AF-A0A5E4NIP9-F1
#
_cell.length_a   1.000
_cell.length_b   1.000
_cell.length_c   1.000
_cell.angle_alpha   90.00
_cell.angle_beta   90.00
_cell.angle_gamma   90.00
#
_symmetry.space_group_name_H-M   'P 1'
#
loop_
_entity.id
_entity.type
_entity.pdbx_description
1 polymer ?
#
loop_
_entity_poly.entity_id
_entity_poly.type
_entity_poly.pdbx_seq_one_letter_code
_entity_poly.pdbx_strand_id
1 'polypeptide(L)'
;MVESNLNTPVVQNGSNLDATKGESMTLIFSPGKDSVGTLAKALKLFKEHNVNLLHIESRSSDRMSNQYEFFVECAPGGDIEKVIEILKNTMTYCSVVSRNGIHIGEEEDKFIPWFPLRIRDLDKYANQVMSYGAELNADHPGFTDPVYRARRKYLTESAITYRHGEKLPHVNYTEEEVKTWGTVFRELTKLYPTHACKEFNHVFPLLIENCGYGENNIPQLEDISNFLKDSTGFTLRPVCGLLSSRDFLAGLAFRVFHSTQYIRHHSKPLYTPEPDICHELLGHVPLFANPAFAQFSQEIGLASLGAPEDYIKKLATVNSYGRNNNITVTIIVFRRVEILS
;
A
#
# COMPACT_ATOMS: atom_id res chain seq x y z
N MET A 1 3.97 34.87 34.92
CA MET A 1 3.05 33.73 34.75
C MET A 1 2.56 33.72 33.32
N VAL A 2 3.18 32.93 32.44
CA VAL A 2 2.54 32.15 31.36
C VAL A 2 3.61 31.14 30.94
N GLU A 3 3.55 29.92 31.48
CA GLU A 3 4.26 28.77 30.91
C GLU A 3 3.35 28.19 29.81
N SER A 4 3.78 28.22 28.56
CA SER A 4 3.10 27.52 27.47
C SER A 4 3.65 26.10 27.36
N ASN A 5 2.84 25.13 27.79
CA ASN A 5 3.08 23.70 27.64
C ASN A 5 3.21 23.31 26.16
N LEU A 6 4.43 23.03 25.72
CA LEU A 6 4.79 22.63 24.34
C LEU A 6 4.73 21.12 24.09
N ASN A 7 4.17 20.31 25.00
CA ASN A 7 4.29 18.84 24.96
C ASN A 7 2.97 18.06 25.06
N THR A 8 1.85 18.64 24.63
CA THR A 8 0.60 17.86 24.51
C THR A 8 0.51 17.26 23.11
N PRO A 9 0.58 15.92 22.93
CA PRO A 9 0.36 15.32 21.63
C PRO A 9 -1.08 15.59 21.19
N VAL A 10 -1.24 16.35 20.10
CA VAL A 10 -2.54 16.55 19.47
C VAL A 10 -2.91 15.22 18.82
N VAL A 11 -3.89 14.53 19.40
CA VAL A 11 -4.56 13.39 18.79
C VAL A 11 -5.19 13.89 17.50
N GLN A 12 -4.61 13.53 16.35
CA GLN A 12 -5.32 13.64 15.08
C GLN A 12 -6.50 12.68 15.16
N ASN A 13 -7.69 13.23 15.39
CA ASN A 13 -8.92 12.49 15.16
C ASN A 13 -8.88 12.00 13.71
N GLY A 14 -9.17 10.71 13.51
CA GLY A 14 -9.38 10.11 12.21
C GLY A 14 -10.60 10.74 11.55
N SER A 15 -10.41 11.94 11.01
CA SER A 15 -11.27 12.54 10.02
C SER A 15 -10.63 12.27 8.67
N ASN A 16 -11.45 11.90 7.68
CA ASN A 16 -11.15 12.12 6.26
C ASN A 16 -10.19 13.30 6.14
N LEU A 17 -8.98 13.05 5.65
CA LEU A 17 -8.05 14.11 5.28
C LEU A 17 -8.86 15.16 4.54
N ASP A 18 -8.93 16.34 5.13
CA ASP A 18 -9.57 17.53 4.60
C ASP A 18 -9.31 17.59 3.09
N ALA A 19 -10.35 17.33 2.28
CA ALA A 19 -10.33 17.50 0.83
C ALA A 19 -10.15 18.99 0.41
N THR A 20 -9.73 19.84 1.34
CA THR A 20 -9.67 21.30 1.26
C THR A 20 -8.24 21.86 1.27
N LYS A 21 -7.20 21.02 1.46
CA LYS A 21 -5.83 21.37 1.07
C LYS A 21 -5.53 20.71 -0.28
N GLY A 22 -5.40 21.50 -1.33
CA GLY A 22 -5.03 20.96 -2.66
C GLY A 22 -3.82 20.03 -2.55
N GLU A 23 -3.91 18.84 -3.13
CA GLU A 23 -2.81 17.87 -3.07
C GLU A 23 -1.61 18.36 -3.90
N SER A 24 -0.40 17.94 -3.52
CA SER A 24 0.81 18.32 -4.26
C SER A 24 0.81 17.71 -5.66
N MET A 25 1.40 18.43 -6.61
CA MET A 25 1.52 18.03 -8.01
C MET A 25 2.99 17.84 -8.37
N THR A 26 3.32 16.79 -9.12
CA THR A 26 4.69 16.59 -9.58
C THR A 26 4.79 16.86 -11.08
N LEU A 27 5.65 17.80 -11.47
CA LEU A 27 6.01 18.03 -12.86
C LEU A 27 7.30 17.28 -13.19
N ILE A 28 7.27 16.49 -14.26
CA ILE A 28 8.45 15.80 -14.79
C ILE A 28 8.76 16.42 -16.15
N PHE A 29 9.92 17.05 -16.29
CA PHE A 29 10.29 17.68 -17.56
C PHE A 29 11.76 17.53 -17.90
N SER A 30 12.07 17.52 -19.20
CA SER A 30 13.44 17.53 -19.74
C SER A 30 13.59 18.62 -20.80
N PRO A 31 14.65 19.45 -20.71
CA PRO A 31 14.92 20.54 -21.65
C PRO A 31 15.51 20.08 -22.99
N GLY A 32 15.77 18.78 -23.20
CA GLY A 32 16.38 18.26 -24.43
C GLY A 32 17.89 18.41 -24.43
N LYS A 33 18.41 19.62 -24.65
CA LYS A 33 19.86 19.86 -24.64
C LYS A 33 20.26 20.54 -23.34
N ASP A 34 21.13 19.89 -22.57
CA ASP A 34 21.68 20.53 -21.38
C ASP A 34 22.55 21.73 -21.76
N SER A 35 22.40 22.81 -21.00
CA SER A 35 23.07 24.08 -21.24
C SER A 35 23.25 24.84 -19.93
N VAL A 36 24.19 25.78 -19.91
CA VAL A 36 24.46 26.57 -18.71
C VAL A 36 23.18 27.27 -18.23
N GLY A 37 22.79 26.97 -17.00
CA GLY A 37 21.65 27.58 -16.32
C GLY A 37 20.27 27.05 -16.74
N THR A 38 20.17 25.93 -17.47
CA THR A 38 18.87 25.38 -17.90
C THR A 38 17.90 25.15 -16.74
N LEU A 39 18.34 24.52 -15.66
CA LEU A 39 17.50 24.34 -14.46
C LEU A 39 17.11 25.68 -13.83
N ALA A 40 18.05 26.61 -13.69
CA ALA A 40 17.76 27.92 -13.10
C ALA A 40 16.73 28.71 -13.93
N LYS A 41 16.78 28.60 -15.26
CA LYS A 41 15.77 29.18 -16.17
C LYS A 41 14.40 28.54 -15.94
N ALA A 42 14.34 27.22 -15.83
CA ALA A 42 13.09 26.51 -15.53
C ALA A 42 12.53 26.89 -14.15
N LEU A 43 13.36 26.94 -13.10
CA LEU A 43 12.93 27.33 -11.75
C LEU A 43 12.46 28.78 -11.65
N LYS A 44 12.97 29.67 -12.51
CA LYS A 44 12.52 31.06 -12.59
C LYS A 44 11.03 31.16 -12.95
N LEU A 45 10.55 30.25 -13.79
CA LEU A 45 9.14 30.18 -14.21
C LEU A 45 8.21 29.99 -13.00
N PHE A 46 8.54 29.04 -12.12
CA PHE A 46 7.75 28.79 -10.91
C PHE A 46 7.70 30.01 -9.99
N LYS A 47 8.83 30.73 -9.85
CA LYS A 47 8.89 31.98 -9.09
C LYS A 47 8.02 33.07 -9.72
N GLU A 48 8.07 33.25 -11.03
CA GLU A 48 7.30 34.27 -11.75
C GLU A 48 5.78 34.04 -11.64
N HIS A 49 5.36 32.79 -11.52
CA HIS A 49 3.96 32.38 -11.39
C HIS A 49 3.53 32.08 -9.94
N ASN A 50 4.33 32.46 -8.94
CA ASN A 50 4.06 32.26 -7.51
C ASN A 50 3.74 30.79 -7.14
N VAL A 51 4.36 29.82 -7.82
CA VAL A 51 4.24 28.40 -7.51
C VAL A 51 5.35 27.99 -6.54
N ASN A 52 4.97 27.53 -5.35
CA ASN A 52 5.92 27.07 -4.35
C ASN A 52 6.38 25.63 -4.61
N LEU A 53 7.66 25.37 -4.39
CA LEU A 53 8.28 24.06 -4.64
C LEU A 53 8.51 23.33 -3.32
N LEU A 54 7.99 22.11 -3.20
CA LEU A 54 8.16 21.25 -2.03
C LEU A 54 9.40 20.36 -2.16
N HIS A 55 9.69 19.90 -3.38
CA HIS A 55 10.81 19.02 -3.65
C HIS A 55 11.32 19.21 -5.08
N ILE A 56 12.64 19.16 -5.26
CA ILE A 56 13.30 19.22 -6.57
C ILE A 56 14.34 18.11 -6.62
N GLU A 57 14.26 17.30 -7.66
CA GLU A 57 15.20 16.21 -7.92
C GLU A 57 15.58 16.21 -9.40
N SER A 58 16.86 15.97 -9.70
CA SER A 58 17.35 15.75 -11.06
C SER A 58 17.93 14.35 -11.20
N ARG A 59 17.64 13.70 -12.33
CA ARG A 59 18.15 12.36 -12.67
C ARG A 59 18.56 12.30 -14.13
N SER A 60 19.55 11.48 -14.44
CA SER A 60 19.83 11.14 -15.84
C SER A 60 18.60 10.48 -16.45
N SER A 61 18.25 10.84 -17.68
CA SER A 61 17.08 10.28 -18.35
C SER A 61 17.39 8.88 -18.90
N ASP A 62 16.56 7.90 -18.54
CA ASP A 62 16.58 6.58 -19.17
C ASP A 62 15.91 6.59 -20.56
N ARG A 63 15.12 7.62 -20.85
CA ARG A 63 14.35 7.78 -22.10
C ARG A 63 15.19 8.46 -23.18
N MET A 64 16.04 9.41 -22.78
CA MET A 64 16.78 10.29 -23.67
C MET A 64 18.27 10.29 -23.29
N SER A 65 19.09 9.74 -24.17
CA SER A 65 20.55 9.65 -23.95
C SER A 65 21.18 11.02 -23.74
N ASN A 66 22.07 11.12 -22.73
CA ASN A 66 22.78 12.34 -22.32
C ASN A 66 21.88 13.51 -21.92
N GLN A 67 20.68 13.25 -21.39
CA GLN A 67 19.79 14.27 -20.87
C GLN A 67 19.50 14.08 -19.37
N TYR A 68 18.97 15.15 -18.76
CA TYR A 68 18.48 15.12 -17.40
C TYR A 68 16.98 15.38 -17.37
N GLU A 69 16.29 14.62 -16.51
CA GLU A 69 14.90 14.87 -16.14
C GLU A 69 14.86 15.54 -14.77
N PHE A 70 14.00 16.55 -14.67
CA PHE A 70 13.71 17.25 -13.44
C PHE A 70 12.35 16.83 -12.92
N PHE A 71 12.30 16.43 -11.66
CA PHE A 71 11.11 16.06 -10.91
C PHE A 71 10.87 17.18 -9.89
N VAL A 72 9.78 17.93 -10.09
CA VAL A 72 9.48 19.11 -9.28
C VAL A 72 8.11 18.91 -8.63
N GLU A 73 8.11 18.65 -7.32
CA GLU A 73 6.89 18.59 -6.51
C GLU A 73 6.49 20.01 -6.10
N CYS A 74 5.28 20.41 -6.46
CA CYS A 74 4.72 21.73 -6.27
C CYS A 74 3.65 21.70 -5.17
N ALA A 75 3.66 22.72 -4.32
CA ALA A 75 2.58 22.96 -3.37
C ALA A 75 1.32 23.44 -4.12
N PRO A 76 0.11 23.24 -3.57
CA PRO A 76 -1.10 23.85 -4.12
C PRO A 76 -0.99 25.39 -4.11
N GLY A 77 -1.52 26.01 -5.17
CA GLY A 77 -1.57 27.47 -5.33
C GLY A 77 -0.67 28.00 -6.45
N GLY A 78 -0.70 29.32 -6.64
CA GLY A 78 -0.05 29.98 -7.77
C GLY A 78 -0.74 29.67 -9.12
N ASP A 79 -0.08 30.08 -10.20
CA ASP A 79 -0.56 29.87 -11.58
C ASP A 79 0.15 28.66 -12.22
N ILE A 80 -0.12 27.48 -11.65
CA ILE A 80 0.52 26.21 -12.07
C ILE A 80 0.13 25.82 -13.51
N GLU A 81 -1.08 26.15 -13.93
CA GLU A 81 -1.57 25.84 -15.28
C GLU A 81 -0.71 26.53 -16.34
N LYS A 82 -0.40 27.81 -16.13
CA LYS A 82 0.48 28.57 -17.02
C LYS A 82 1.93 28.06 -16.99
N VAL A 83 2.41 27.62 -15.83
CA VAL A 83 3.72 26.95 -15.73
C VAL A 83 3.74 25.68 -16.58
N ILE A 84 2.69 24.85 -16.49
CA ILE A 84 2.56 23.61 -17.27
C ILE A 84 2.52 23.91 -18.77
N GLU A 85 1.71 24.89 -19.19
CA GLU A 85 1.61 25.32 -20.59
C GLU A 85 2.99 25.74 -21.14
N ILE A 86 3.70 26.60 -20.40
CA ILE A 86 5.03 27.08 -20.82
C ILE A 86 6.02 25.92 -20.85
N LEU A 87 6.02 25.01 -19.88
CA LEU A 87 6.92 23.85 -19.88
C LEU A 87 6.60 22.88 -21.03
N LYS A 88 5.32 22.60 -21.32
CA LYS A 88 4.92 21.77 -22.47
C LYS A 88 5.40 22.37 -23.80
N ASN A 89 5.42 23.70 -23.91
CA ASN A 89 5.83 24.40 -25.13
C ASN A 89 7.35 24.58 -25.26
N THR A 90 8.09 24.60 -24.14
CA THR A 90 9.54 24.91 -24.14
C THR A 90 10.44 23.70 -23.94
N MET A 91 9.94 22.66 -23.26
CA MET A 91 10.71 21.46 -22.91
C MET A 91 10.49 20.37 -23.96
N THR A 92 11.50 19.52 -24.17
CA THR A 92 11.38 18.37 -25.08
C THR A 92 10.45 17.30 -24.52
N TYR A 93 10.37 17.21 -23.19
CA TYR A 93 9.43 16.35 -22.49
C TYR A 93 8.84 17.14 -21.32
N CYS A 94 7.53 17.03 -21.12
CA CYS A 94 6.81 17.54 -19.97
C CYS A 94 5.64 16.61 -19.68
N SER A 95 5.52 16.14 -18.45
CA SER A 95 4.41 15.32 -17.99
C SER A 95 4.00 15.76 -16.61
N VAL A 96 2.70 15.64 -16.36
CA VAL A 96 2.10 16.07 -15.12
C VAL A 96 1.59 14.87 -14.36
N VAL A 97 2.01 14.75 -13.11
CA VAL A 97 1.64 13.67 -12.21
C VAL A 97 0.81 14.26 -11.07
N SER A 98 -0.43 13.79 -10.94
CA SER A 98 -1.41 14.28 -9.95
C SER A 98 -2.28 13.14 -9.43
N ARG A 99 -2.76 13.25 -8.18
CA ARG A 99 -3.69 12.29 -7.58
C ARG A 99 -5.14 12.54 -7.98
N ASN A 100 -5.57 13.80 -7.96
CA ASN A 100 -6.96 14.20 -8.20
C ASN A 100 -7.18 14.80 -9.60
N GLY A 101 -6.24 14.56 -10.52
CA GLY A 101 -6.26 15.16 -11.84
C GLY A 101 -6.01 16.67 -11.83
N ILE A 102 -6.12 17.27 -13.01
CA ILE A 102 -6.01 18.72 -13.21
C ILE A 102 -7.00 19.07 -14.31
N HIS A 103 -7.79 20.10 -14.07
CA HIS A 103 -8.67 20.67 -15.09
C HIS A 103 -7.89 21.76 -15.81
N ILE A 104 -7.06 21.39 -16.80
CA ILE A 104 -6.37 22.37 -17.65
C ILE A 104 -7.19 22.54 -18.93
N GLY A 105 -8.08 23.54 -18.97
CA GLY A 105 -8.91 23.82 -20.14
C GLY A 105 -10.12 22.90 -20.34
N GLU A 106 -10.69 22.90 -21.56
CA GLU A 106 -11.93 22.18 -21.93
C GLU A 106 -11.72 20.70 -22.31
N GLU A 107 -10.47 20.26 -22.52
CA GLU A 107 -10.14 18.84 -22.71
C GLU A 107 -9.63 18.26 -21.39
N GLU A 108 -10.06 17.04 -21.03
CA GLU A 108 -9.45 16.24 -19.96
C GLU A 108 -8.00 15.92 -20.36
N ASP A 109 -7.12 16.89 -20.16
CA ASP A 109 -5.74 16.79 -20.62
C ASP A 109 -5.05 15.64 -19.87
N LYS A 110 -4.27 14.83 -20.61
CA LYS A 110 -3.65 13.58 -20.15
C LYS A 110 -2.67 13.83 -18.99
N PHE A 111 -3.15 13.76 -17.75
CA PHE A 111 -2.28 13.65 -16.58
C PHE A 111 -2.03 12.17 -16.25
N ILE A 112 -0.90 11.91 -15.61
CA ILE A 112 -0.56 10.58 -15.12
C ILE A 112 -1.01 10.52 -13.65
N PRO A 113 -1.89 9.58 -13.27
CA PRO A 113 -2.22 9.35 -11.87
C PRO A 113 -0.96 9.17 -11.03
N TRP A 114 -0.87 9.83 -9.88
CA TRP A 114 0.29 9.72 -9.01
C TRP A 114 0.56 8.27 -8.59
N PHE A 115 1.84 7.92 -8.55
CA PHE A 115 2.32 6.63 -8.05
C PHE A 115 3.67 6.81 -7.34
N PRO A 116 4.00 5.95 -6.35
CA PRO A 116 5.31 5.96 -5.69
C PRO A 116 6.43 5.64 -6.69
N LEU A 117 7.51 6.43 -6.66
CA LEU A 117 8.70 6.19 -7.49
C LEU A 117 9.76 5.38 -6.73
N ARG A 118 9.81 5.54 -5.40
CA ARG A 118 10.72 4.83 -4.50
C ARG A 118 9.91 4.03 -3.50
N ILE A 119 10.48 2.92 -3.02
CA ILE A 119 9.86 2.10 -1.96
C ILE A 119 9.55 2.89 -0.68
N ARG A 120 10.32 3.94 -0.37
CA ARG A 120 10.05 4.84 0.78
C ARG A 120 8.81 5.71 0.56
N ASP A 121 8.40 5.95 -0.68
CA ASP A 121 7.23 6.77 -0.99
C ASP A 121 5.92 6.06 -0.62
N LEU A 122 5.96 4.75 -0.32
CA LEU A 122 4.86 4.01 0.28
C LEU A 122 4.44 4.61 1.64
N ASP A 123 5.36 5.25 2.38
CA ASP A 123 5.07 5.97 3.63
C ASP A 123 4.07 7.12 3.43
N LYS A 124 3.99 7.69 2.22
CA LYS A 124 3.11 8.84 1.92
C LYS A 124 1.62 8.49 1.95
N TYR A 125 1.26 7.22 1.76
CA TYR A 125 -0.14 6.80 1.62
C TYR A 125 -0.54 5.58 2.46
N ALA A 126 0.39 4.92 3.14
CA ALA A 126 0.09 3.74 3.96
C ALA A 126 -0.99 3.99 5.04
N ASN A 127 -1.27 5.25 5.36
CA ASN A 127 -2.27 5.68 6.35
C ASN A 127 -3.62 6.09 5.72
N GLN A 128 -3.75 6.04 4.39
CA GLN A 128 -4.97 6.41 3.67
C GLN A 128 -5.90 5.20 3.56
N VAL A 129 -6.43 4.79 4.71
CA VAL A 129 -7.34 3.64 4.80
C VAL A 129 -8.77 4.04 4.49
N MET A 130 -9.40 3.27 3.61
CA MET A 130 -10.79 3.44 3.19
C MET A 130 -11.78 2.81 4.18
N SER A 131 -11.45 1.65 4.73
CA SER A 131 -12.35 0.88 5.61
C SER A 131 -11.60 -0.10 6.51
N TYR A 132 -12.31 -0.68 7.48
CA TYR A 132 -11.80 -1.73 8.39
C TYR A 132 -10.59 -1.28 9.23
N GLY A 133 -10.49 0.02 9.50
CA GLY A 133 -9.49 0.61 10.38
C GLY A 133 -9.79 0.37 11.87
N ALA A 134 -9.66 1.42 12.68
CA ALA A 134 -10.07 1.39 14.09
C ALA A 134 -11.60 1.44 14.27
N GLU A 135 -12.32 2.00 13.30
CA GLU A 135 -13.78 2.06 13.30
C GLU A 135 -14.37 0.81 12.66
N LEU A 136 -15.30 0.19 13.38
CA LEU A 136 -15.96 -1.05 13.00
C LEU A 136 -17.41 -0.75 12.58
N ASN A 137 -17.90 -1.47 11.58
CA ASN A 137 -19.32 -1.40 11.21
C ASN A 137 -20.21 -1.97 12.32
N ALA A 138 -21.47 -1.52 12.39
CA ALA A 138 -22.42 -1.92 13.43
C ALA A 138 -22.74 -3.43 13.47
N ASP A 139 -22.58 -4.11 12.34
CA ASP A 139 -22.77 -5.57 12.17
C ASP A 139 -21.51 -6.39 12.50
N HIS A 140 -20.37 -5.72 12.75
CA HIS A 140 -19.13 -6.39 13.14
C HIS A 140 -19.27 -7.03 14.54
N PRO A 141 -18.85 -8.29 14.74
CA PRO A 141 -19.03 -8.99 16.02
C PRO A 141 -18.38 -8.29 17.23
N GLY A 142 -17.31 -7.53 17.00
CA GLY A 142 -16.64 -6.69 18.01
C GLY A 142 -17.13 -5.24 18.11
N PHE A 143 -18.24 -4.85 17.47
CA PHE A 143 -18.70 -3.45 17.47
C PHE A 143 -19.05 -2.92 18.87
N THR A 144 -19.65 -3.77 19.70
CA THR A 144 -20.04 -3.44 21.08
C THR A 144 -19.00 -3.85 22.11
N ASP A 145 -17.90 -4.50 21.70
CA ASP A 145 -16.82 -4.92 22.59
C ASP A 145 -15.80 -3.77 22.77
N PRO A 146 -15.74 -3.14 23.96
CA PRO A 146 -14.82 -2.04 24.21
C PRO A 146 -13.35 -2.48 24.25
N VAL A 147 -13.07 -3.73 24.66
CA VAL A 147 -11.71 -4.27 24.74
C VAL A 147 -11.18 -4.54 23.33
N TYR A 148 -11.98 -5.19 22.49
CA TYR A 148 -11.60 -5.44 21.09
C TYR A 148 -11.39 -4.14 20.31
N ARG A 149 -12.25 -3.12 20.52
CA ARG A 149 -12.09 -1.80 19.89
C ARG A 149 -10.82 -1.08 20.32
N ALA A 150 -10.52 -1.10 21.63
CA ALA A 150 -9.28 -0.53 22.14
C ALA A 150 -8.05 -1.26 21.56
N ARG A 151 -8.12 -2.60 21.45
CA ARG A 151 -7.07 -3.42 20.85
C ARG A 151 -6.86 -3.10 19.37
N ARG A 152 -7.93 -2.95 18.58
CA ARG A 152 -7.86 -2.53 17.17
C ARG A 152 -7.24 -1.15 17.00
N LYS A 153 -7.64 -0.20 17.85
CA LYS A 153 -7.07 1.15 17.85
C LYS A 153 -5.55 1.12 18.10
N TYR A 154 -5.11 0.38 19.11
CA TYR A 154 -3.68 0.21 19.41
C TYR A 154 -2.87 -0.34 18.23
N LEU A 155 -3.35 -1.40 17.57
CA LEU A 155 -2.66 -2.00 16.43
C LEU A 155 -2.65 -1.06 15.21
N THR A 156 -3.74 -0.33 14.99
CA THR A 156 -3.83 0.70 13.95
C THR A 156 -2.84 1.84 14.18
N GLU A 157 -2.72 2.36 15.41
CA GLU A 157 -1.75 3.40 15.77
C GLU A 157 -0.30 2.91 15.56
N SER A 158 -0.03 1.65 15.90
CA SER A 158 1.28 1.02 15.64
C SER A 158 1.59 0.92 14.14
N ALA A 159 0.62 0.61 13.30
CA ALA A 159 0.81 0.56 11.85
C ALA A 159 1.02 1.96 11.24
N ILE A 160 0.31 2.98 11.74
CA ILE A 160 0.37 4.36 11.24
C ILE A 160 1.74 5.01 11.45
N THR A 161 2.41 4.64 12.55
CA THR A 161 3.70 5.21 12.96
C THR A 161 4.88 4.58 12.22
N TYR A 162 4.73 3.37 11.66
CA TYR A 162 5.79 2.68 10.93
C TYR A 162 6.29 3.47 9.71
N ARG A 163 7.61 3.51 9.53
CA ARG A 163 8.28 4.06 8.33
C ARG A 163 9.17 3.03 7.66
N HIS A 164 9.32 3.15 6.34
CA HIS A 164 10.14 2.21 5.57
C HIS A 164 11.60 2.23 6.05
N GLY A 165 12.14 1.05 6.34
CA GLY A 165 13.52 0.86 6.81
C GLY A 165 13.64 0.67 8.33
N GLU A 166 12.56 0.92 9.08
CA GLU A 166 12.45 0.56 10.49
C GLU A 166 12.13 -0.93 10.65
N LYS A 167 12.32 -1.46 11.86
CA LYS A 167 11.85 -2.81 12.21
C LYS A 167 10.32 -2.82 12.28
N LEU A 168 9.71 -3.92 11.85
CA LEU A 168 8.27 -4.10 11.94
C LEU A 168 7.83 -4.16 13.41
N PRO A 169 6.71 -3.50 13.79
CA PRO A 169 6.25 -3.49 15.16
C PRO A 169 5.91 -4.90 15.65
N HIS A 170 6.53 -5.30 16.75
CA HIS A 170 6.24 -6.56 17.42
C HIS A 170 4.93 -6.46 18.21
N VAL A 171 4.06 -7.46 18.06
CA VAL A 171 2.77 -7.50 18.72
C VAL A 171 2.76 -8.59 19.79
N ASN A 172 2.55 -8.20 21.04
CA ASN A 172 2.30 -9.14 22.12
C ASN A 172 0.83 -9.57 22.05
N TYR A 173 0.56 -10.69 21.37
CA TYR A 173 -0.78 -11.26 21.26
C TYR A 173 -1.27 -11.83 22.60
N THR A 174 -2.54 -11.64 22.90
CA THR A 174 -3.16 -12.19 24.12
C THR A 174 -3.42 -13.69 23.97
N GLU A 175 -3.62 -14.40 25.09
CA GLU A 175 -3.97 -15.82 25.06
C GLU A 175 -5.27 -16.09 24.27
N GLU A 176 -6.24 -15.17 24.31
CA GLU A 176 -7.49 -15.29 23.55
C GLU A 176 -7.27 -15.09 22.04
N GLU A 177 -6.40 -14.15 21.66
CA GLU A 177 -6.00 -13.95 20.26
C GLU A 177 -5.28 -15.21 19.75
N VAL A 178 -4.32 -15.75 20.52
CA VAL A 178 -3.61 -16.99 20.17
C VAL A 178 -4.56 -18.18 20.07
N LYS A 179 -5.54 -18.31 20.97
CA LYS A 179 -6.55 -19.38 20.90
C LYS A 179 -7.45 -19.26 19.66
N THR A 180 -7.81 -18.03 19.29
CA THR A 180 -8.58 -17.75 18.07
C THR A 180 -7.79 -18.18 16.83
N TRP A 181 -6.52 -17.79 16.76
CA TRP A 181 -5.59 -18.22 15.72
C TRP A 181 -5.47 -19.73 15.65
N GLY A 182 -5.20 -20.40 16.79
CA GLY A 182 -5.04 -21.85 16.84
C GLY A 182 -6.27 -22.61 16.34
N THR A 183 -7.45 -22.07 16.60
CA THR A 183 -8.70 -22.63 16.06
C THR A 183 -8.73 -22.56 14.54
N VAL A 184 -8.38 -21.42 13.93
CA VAL A 184 -8.34 -21.26 12.46
C VAL A 184 -7.23 -22.12 11.86
N PHE A 185 -6.02 -22.07 12.44
CA PHE A 185 -4.85 -22.81 12.00
C PHE A 185 -5.13 -24.30 11.93
N ARG A 186 -5.69 -24.88 13.00
CA ARG A 186 -6.02 -26.31 13.08
C ARG A 186 -7.04 -26.74 12.03
N GLU A 187 -8.07 -25.95 11.77
CA GLU A 187 -9.07 -26.33 10.76
C GLU A 187 -8.54 -26.21 9.33
N LEU A 188 -7.79 -25.14 9.01
CA LEU A 188 -7.24 -24.96 7.66
C LEU A 188 -6.12 -25.95 7.34
N THR A 189 -5.25 -26.27 8.31
CA THR A 189 -4.15 -27.23 8.10
C THR A 189 -4.60 -28.65 7.80
N LYS A 190 -5.79 -29.06 8.27
CA LYS A 190 -6.42 -30.34 7.85
C LYS A 190 -6.77 -30.35 6.36
N LEU A 191 -7.11 -29.19 5.79
CA LEU A 191 -7.60 -29.07 4.43
C LEU A 191 -6.49 -28.87 3.40
N TYR A 192 -5.40 -28.17 3.76
CA TYR A 192 -4.34 -27.81 2.81
C TYR A 192 -3.77 -28.96 1.98
N PRO A 193 -3.46 -30.15 2.54
CA PRO A 193 -2.88 -31.24 1.75
C PRO A 193 -3.73 -31.65 0.53
N THR A 194 -5.04 -31.51 0.62
CA THR A 194 -5.99 -31.90 -0.42
C THR A 194 -6.59 -30.70 -1.16
N HIS A 195 -6.56 -29.50 -0.59
CA HIS A 195 -7.29 -28.34 -1.11
C HIS A 195 -6.39 -27.22 -1.62
N ALA A 196 -5.18 -27.07 -1.09
CA ALA A 196 -4.23 -26.06 -1.53
C ALA A 196 -3.44 -26.52 -2.76
N CYS A 197 -2.90 -25.56 -3.52
CA CYS A 197 -1.99 -25.87 -4.62
C CYS A 197 -0.67 -26.47 -4.13
N LYS A 198 0.07 -27.10 -5.03
CA LYS A 198 1.37 -27.73 -4.72
C LYS A 198 2.40 -26.71 -4.22
N GLU A 199 2.37 -25.48 -4.74
CA GLU A 199 3.28 -24.41 -4.35
C GLU A 199 3.06 -24.01 -2.88
N PHE A 200 1.80 -23.90 -2.47
CA PHE A 200 1.43 -23.66 -1.07
C PHE A 200 1.94 -24.80 -0.18
N ASN A 201 1.62 -26.05 -0.52
CA ASN A 201 2.01 -27.22 0.28
C ASN A 201 3.53 -27.45 0.32
N HIS A 202 4.27 -26.92 -0.64
CA HIS A 202 5.74 -26.93 -0.63
C HIS A 202 6.32 -25.91 0.36
N VAL A 203 5.76 -24.69 0.40
CA VAL A 203 6.27 -23.59 1.24
C VAL A 203 5.79 -23.68 2.68
N PHE A 204 4.55 -24.12 2.91
CA PHE A 204 3.92 -24.07 4.25
C PHE A 204 4.73 -24.77 5.35
N PRO A 205 5.34 -25.96 5.15
CA PRO A 205 6.23 -26.57 6.14
C PRO A 205 7.44 -25.69 6.50
N LEU A 206 8.01 -24.97 5.53
CA LEU A 206 9.14 -24.07 5.77
C LEU A 206 8.75 -22.89 6.68
N LEU A 207 7.52 -22.40 6.58
CA LEU A 207 7.00 -21.34 7.45
C LEU A 207 6.79 -21.83 8.89
N ILE A 208 6.42 -23.10 9.07
CA ILE A 208 6.36 -23.74 10.40
C ILE A 208 7.77 -23.81 11.00
N GLU A 209 8.75 -24.24 10.22
CA GLU A 209 10.13 -24.43 10.69
C GLU A 209 10.86 -23.11 10.97
N ASN A 210 10.65 -22.07 10.16
CA ASN A 210 11.49 -20.87 10.16
C ASN A 210 10.78 -19.60 10.65
N CYS A 211 9.45 -19.54 10.61
CA CYS A 211 8.69 -18.31 10.87
C CYS A 211 7.75 -18.44 12.08
N GLY A 212 7.86 -19.53 12.85
CA GLY A 212 7.05 -19.74 14.06
C GLY A 212 5.57 -20.00 13.80
N TYR A 213 5.19 -20.48 12.61
CA TYR A 213 3.81 -20.91 12.35
C TYR A 213 3.48 -22.12 13.22
N GLY A 214 2.42 -22.02 14.01
CA GLY A 214 1.93 -23.13 14.81
C GLY A 214 0.60 -22.81 15.46
N GLU A 215 -0.07 -23.84 15.99
CA GLU A 215 -1.38 -23.69 16.62
C GLU A 215 -1.35 -22.77 17.85
N ASN A 216 -0.22 -22.75 18.57
CA ASN A 216 -0.07 -22.02 19.83
C ASN A 216 0.73 -20.71 19.69
N ASN A 217 1.00 -20.25 18.47
CA ASN A 217 1.80 -19.04 18.24
C ASN A 217 1.33 -18.30 16.98
N ILE A 218 1.05 -16.99 17.12
CA ILE A 218 0.82 -16.11 15.97
C ILE A 218 2.18 -15.59 15.49
N PRO A 219 2.59 -15.85 14.24
CA PRO A 219 3.84 -15.36 13.69
C PRO A 219 3.93 -13.83 13.67
N GLN A 220 5.14 -13.31 13.87
CA GLN A 220 5.40 -11.86 13.78
C GLN A 220 5.72 -11.47 12.33
N LEU A 221 5.25 -10.29 11.91
CA LEU A 221 5.48 -9.83 10.54
C LEU A 221 6.97 -9.65 10.23
N GLU A 222 7.80 -9.30 11.21
CA GLU A 222 9.26 -9.15 11.05
C GLU A 222 9.91 -10.44 10.57
N ASP A 223 9.66 -11.56 11.26
CA ASP A 223 10.26 -12.86 10.93
C ASP A 223 9.84 -13.33 9.54
N ILE A 224 8.55 -13.15 9.22
CA ILE A 224 7.98 -13.51 7.92
C ILE A 224 8.54 -12.62 6.81
N SER A 225 8.63 -11.31 7.05
CA SER A 225 9.16 -10.36 6.08
C SER A 225 10.62 -10.67 5.76
N ASN A 226 11.42 -11.06 6.76
CA ASN A 226 12.80 -11.48 6.55
C ASN A 226 12.87 -12.78 5.74
N PHE A 227 12.05 -13.78 6.06
CA PHE A 227 11.96 -15.02 5.28
C PHE A 227 11.56 -14.78 3.81
N LEU A 228 10.54 -13.96 3.57
CA LEU A 228 10.09 -13.60 2.22
C LEU A 228 11.16 -12.82 1.45
N LYS A 229 11.90 -11.94 2.14
CA LYS A 229 12.96 -11.15 1.53
C LYS A 229 14.09 -12.04 1.01
N ASP A 230 14.47 -13.03 1.80
CA ASP A 230 15.52 -13.99 1.42
C ASP A 230 15.02 -14.97 0.34
N SER A 231 13.72 -15.28 0.31
CA SER A 231 13.13 -16.22 -0.66
C SER A 231 12.88 -15.58 -2.03
N THR A 232 12.22 -14.43 -2.07
CA THR A 232 11.73 -13.80 -3.31
C THR A 232 11.90 -12.28 -3.32
N GLY A 233 12.52 -11.69 -2.31
CA GLY A 233 12.62 -10.23 -2.17
C GLY A 233 11.30 -9.56 -1.77
N PHE A 234 10.24 -10.32 -1.47
CA PHE A 234 9.02 -9.75 -0.90
C PHE A 234 9.24 -9.32 0.55
N THR A 235 8.58 -8.25 0.95
CA THR A 235 8.57 -7.77 2.34
C THR A 235 7.15 -7.43 2.77
N LEU A 236 6.92 -7.46 4.08
CA LEU A 236 5.64 -7.06 4.65
C LEU A 236 5.70 -5.62 5.14
N ARG A 237 4.55 -4.94 5.09
CA ARG A 237 4.34 -3.62 5.65
C ARG A 237 3.05 -3.64 6.47
N PRO A 238 3.04 -3.16 7.73
CA PRO A 238 1.85 -3.17 8.53
C PRO A 238 0.89 -2.12 7.97
N VAL A 239 -0.39 -2.47 7.88
CA VAL A 239 -1.44 -1.56 7.45
C VAL A 239 -2.58 -1.57 8.44
N CYS A 240 -3.20 -0.41 8.66
CA CYS A 240 -4.26 -0.28 9.65
C CYS A 240 -5.63 -0.79 9.17
N GLY A 241 -5.80 -1.03 7.86
CA GLY A 241 -7.05 -1.50 7.26
C GLY A 241 -6.93 -1.55 5.74
N LEU A 242 -8.06 -1.45 5.05
CA LEU A 242 -8.11 -1.58 3.60
C LEU A 242 -7.64 -0.29 2.90
N LEU A 243 -6.58 -0.38 2.12
CA LEU A 243 -6.12 0.70 1.24
C LEU A 243 -6.99 0.80 -0.02
N SER A 244 -6.87 1.91 -0.74
CA SER A 244 -7.37 1.98 -2.11
C SER A 244 -6.73 0.89 -2.99
N SER A 245 -7.46 0.42 -4.00
CA SER A 245 -6.90 -0.58 -4.92
C SER A 245 -5.62 -0.08 -5.60
N ARG A 246 -5.54 1.21 -5.93
CA ARG A 246 -4.35 1.84 -6.50
C ARG A 246 -3.16 1.75 -5.55
N ASP A 247 -3.34 2.15 -4.31
CA ASP A 247 -2.27 2.20 -3.31
C ASP A 247 -1.77 0.80 -2.92
N PHE A 248 -2.70 -0.14 -2.76
CA PHE A 248 -2.37 -1.53 -2.47
C PHE A 248 -1.58 -2.17 -3.61
N LEU A 249 -2.08 -2.06 -4.85
CA LEU A 249 -1.42 -2.63 -6.03
C LEU A 249 -0.06 -1.97 -6.30
N ALA A 250 0.06 -0.66 -6.10
CA ALA A 250 1.34 0.03 -6.23
C ALA A 250 2.41 -0.52 -5.26
N GLY A 251 2.02 -1.00 -4.07
CA GLY A 251 2.93 -1.68 -3.15
C GLY A 251 3.52 -2.96 -3.74
N LEU A 252 2.72 -3.74 -4.48
CA LEU A 252 3.16 -5.00 -5.10
C LEU A 252 4.25 -4.77 -6.15
N ALA A 253 4.29 -3.60 -6.80
CA ALA A 253 5.35 -3.24 -7.75
C ALA A 253 6.75 -3.28 -7.11
N PHE A 254 6.82 -2.96 -5.82
CA PHE A 254 8.03 -2.97 -5.00
C PHE A 254 8.23 -4.29 -4.24
N ARG A 255 7.43 -5.32 -4.54
CA ARG A 255 7.34 -6.55 -3.75
C ARG A 255 7.03 -6.27 -2.27
N VAL A 256 6.18 -5.27 -2.01
CA VAL A 256 5.71 -4.94 -0.66
C VAL A 256 4.26 -5.33 -0.54
N PHE A 257 3.97 -6.24 0.39
CA PHE A 257 2.61 -6.63 0.73
C PHE A 257 2.16 -5.90 2.01
N HIS A 258 1.03 -5.19 1.91
CA HIS A 258 0.42 -4.51 3.05
C HIS A 258 -0.42 -5.53 3.83
N SER A 259 0.00 -5.84 5.06
CA SER A 259 -0.61 -6.87 5.92
C SER A 259 -1.18 -6.23 7.18
N THR A 260 -2.40 -6.61 7.55
CA THR A 260 -2.94 -6.25 8.86
C THR A 260 -2.22 -7.04 9.97
N GLN A 261 -2.30 -6.53 11.21
CA GLN A 261 -1.75 -7.21 12.40
C GLN A 261 -2.82 -7.64 13.41
N TYR A 262 -4.08 -7.22 13.22
CA TYR A 262 -5.17 -7.60 14.11
C TYR A 262 -5.73 -8.98 13.75
N ILE A 263 -6.30 -9.65 14.74
CA ILE A 263 -7.02 -10.91 14.54
C ILE A 263 -8.52 -10.68 14.64
N ARG A 264 -9.30 -11.47 13.91
CA ARG A 264 -10.77 -11.50 13.98
C ARG A 264 -11.27 -11.70 15.42
N HIS A 265 -12.52 -11.27 15.64
CA HIS A 265 -13.17 -11.40 16.94
C HIS A 265 -13.37 -12.88 17.34
N HIS A 266 -13.00 -13.22 18.58
CA HIS A 266 -12.99 -14.59 19.12
C HIS A 266 -14.38 -15.28 19.11
N SER A 267 -15.48 -14.52 19.12
CA SER A 267 -16.84 -15.08 19.08
C SER A 267 -17.22 -15.72 17.73
N LYS A 268 -16.50 -15.40 16.64
CA LYS A 268 -16.72 -15.96 15.30
C LYS A 268 -15.37 -16.34 14.65
N PRO A 269 -14.64 -17.33 15.20
CA PRO A 269 -13.28 -17.62 14.75
C PRO A 269 -13.22 -18.13 13.30
N LEU A 270 -14.27 -18.79 12.81
CA LEU A 270 -14.29 -19.37 11.47
C LEU A 270 -14.84 -18.42 10.38
N TYR A 271 -15.18 -17.17 10.72
CA TYR A 271 -15.75 -16.22 9.77
C TYR A 271 -15.33 -14.78 10.06
N THR A 272 -14.86 -14.08 9.02
CA THR A 272 -14.63 -12.63 9.04
C THR A 272 -14.78 -12.06 7.63
N PRO A 273 -15.43 -10.89 7.47
CA PRO A 273 -15.40 -10.15 6.21
C PRO A 273 -14.12 -9.31 6.05
N GLU A 274 -13.37 -9.12 7.13
CA GLU A 274 -12.14 -8.33 7.14
C GLU A 274 -10.90 -9.21 6.89
N PRO A 275 -9.87 -8.71 6.18
CA PRO A 275 -8.61 -9.41 6.00
C PRO A 275 -7.77 -9.31 7.29
N ASP A 276 -8.09 -10.12 8.29
CA ASP A 276 -7.32 -10.22 9.52
C ASP A 276 -6.01 -11.00 9.33
N ILE A 277 -5.14 -11.01 10.35
CA ILE A 277 -3.83 -11.66 10.26
C ILE A 277 -3.90 -13.15 9.89
N CYS A 278 -5.00 -13.84 10.19
CA CYS A 278 -5.21 -15.21 9.72
C CYS A 278 -5.28 -15.25 8.18
N HIS A 279 -6.03 -14.35 7.56
CA HIS A 279 -6.13 -14.26 6.09
C HIS A 279 -4.78 -13.94 5.46
N GLU A 280 -4.04 -12.99 6.02
CA GLU A 280 -2.75 -12.55 5.49
C GLU A 280 -1.71 -13.68 5.55
N LEU A 281 -1.56 -14.28 6.73
CA LEU A 281 -0.48 -15.23 7.00
C LEU A 281 -0.77 -16.64 6.48
N LEU A 282 -2.03 -17.08 6.56
CA LEU A 282 -2.42 -18.43 6.16
C LEU A 282 -2.96 -18.50 4.73
N GLY A 283 -3.22 -17.34 4.12
CA GLY A 283 -3.65 -17.20 2.72
C GLY A 283 -2.53 -16.71 1.82
N HIS A 284 -2.06 -15.48 2.03
CA HIS A 284 -1.20 -14.78 1.08
C HIS A 284 0.28 -15.17 1.18
N VAL A 285 0.84 -15.14 2.39
CA VAL A 285 2.29 -15.31 2.63
C VAL A 285 2.90 -16.55 1.96
N PRO A 286 2.30 -17.77 2.02
CA PRO A 286 2.93 -18.95 1.44
C PRO A 286 3.17 -18.84 -0.07
N LEU A 287 2.30 -18.13 -0.79
CA LEU A 287 2.46 -17.94 -2.22
C LEU A 287 3.49 -16.84 -2.55
N PHE A 288 3.66 -15.82 -1.71
CA PHE A 288 4.72 -14.83 -1.91
C PHE A 288 6.13 -15.39 -1.76
N ALA A 289 6.32 -16.53 -1.08
CA ALA A 289 7.60 -17.21 -1.04
C ALA A 289 7.88 -18.06 -2.30
N ASN A 290 6.89 -18.24 -3.19
CA ASN A 290 7.09 -18.90 -4.48
C ASN A 290 7.58 -17.89 -5.53
N PRO A 291 8.72 -18.12 -6.20
CA PRO A 291 9.29 -17.16 -7.15
C PRO A 291 8.37 -16.80 -8.33
N ALA A 292 7.63 -17.77 -8.88
CA ALA A 292 6.75 -17.53 -10.01
C ALA A 292 5.54 -16.68 -9.61
N PHE A 293 4.95 -16.98 -8.45
CA PHE A 293 3.83 -16.19 -7.92
C PHE A 293 4.29 -14.79 -7.49
N ALA A 294 5.45 -14.66 -6.84
CA ALA A 294 6.03 -13.38 -6.48
C ALA A 294 6.25 -12.50 -7.72
N GLN A 295 6.82 -13.05 -8.81
CA GLN A 295 6.95 -12.32 -10.07
C GLN A 295 5.57 -11.91 -10.61
N PHE A 296 4.64 -12.85 -10.69
CA PHE A 296 3.28 -12.59 -11.17
C PHE A 296 2.59 -11.45 -10.38
N SER A 297 2.67 -11.46 -9.06
CA SER A 297 2.11 -10.39 -8.22
C SER A 297 2.81 -9.05 -8.44
N GLN A 298 4.13 -9.06 -8.66
CA GLN A 298 4.87 -7.85 -8.99
C GLN A 298 4.46 -7.26 -10.34
N GLU A 299 4.22 -8.10 -11.36
CA GLU A 299 3.75 -7.64 -12.68
C GLU A 299 2.40 -6.94 -12.60
N ILE A 300 1.47 -7.45 -11.77
CA ILE A 300 0.20 -6.75 -11.49
C ILE A 300 0.48 -5.39 -10.87
N GLY A 301 1.40 -5.32 -9.90
CA GLY A 301 1.75 -4.07 -9.24
C GLY A 301 2.36 -3.06 -10.22
N LEU A 302 3.30 -3.49 -11.06
CA LEU A 302 3.92 -2.65 -12.10
C LEU A 302 2.87 -2.12 -13.09
N ALA A 303 1.93 -2.96 -13.51
CA ALA A 303 0.84 -2.56 -14.40
C ALA A 303 -0.12 -1.52 -13.78
N SER A 304 -0.15 -1.40 -12.45
CA SER A 304 -0.98 -0.42 -11.75
C SER A 304 -0.37 0.99 -11.69
N LEU A 305 0.96 1.10 -11.84
CA LEU A 305 1.67 2.36 -11.68
C LEU A 305 1.28 3.35 -12.79
N GLY A 306 0.65 4.47 -12.41
CA GLY A 306 0.15 5.47 -13.35
C GLY A 306 -1.03 5.02 -14.20
N ALA A 307 -1.65 3.88 -13.92
CA ALA A 307 -2.78 3.39 -14.68
C ALA A 307 -4.05 4.24 -14.43
N PRO A 308 -4.86 4.53 -15.46
CA PRO A 308 -6.17 5.16 -15.28
C PRO A 308 -7.10 4.37 -14.37
N GLU A 309 -8.10 5.03 -13.78
CA GLU A 309 -8.96 4.45 -12.74
C GLU A 309 -9.79 3.24 -13.22
N ASP A 310 -10.24 3.26 -14.47
CA ASP A 310 -10.93 2.13 -15.11
C ASP A 310 -10.01 0.90 -15.29
N TYR A 311 -8.71 1.12 -15.50
CA TYR A 311 -7.71 0.04 -15.54
C TYR A 311 -7.40 -0.48 -14.14
N ILE A 312 -7.29 0.38 -13.13
CA ILE A 312 -7.16 -0.05 -11.73
C ILE A 312 -8.31 -0.96 -11.33
N LYS A 313 -9.56 -0.63 -11.69
CA LYS A 313 -10.73 -1.50 -11.44
C LYS A 313 -10.61 -2.87 -12.10
N LYS A 314 -10.11 -2.93 -13.34
CA LYS A 314 -9.86 -4.20 -14.06
C LYS A 314 -8.75 -5.01 -13.37
N LEU A 315 -7.64 -4.38 -13.00
CA LEU A 315 -6.54 -5.03 -12.28
C LEU A 315 -6.99 -5.53 -10.90
N ALA A 316 -7.77 -4.74 -10.16
CA ALA A 316 -8.38 -5.15 -8.90
C ALA A 316 -9.33 -6.33 -9.10
N THR A 317 -10.07 -6.37 -10.22
CA THR A 317 -10.92 -7.52 -10.57
C THR A 317 -10.10 -8.77 -10.84
N VAL A 318 -8.96 -8.67 -11.55
CA VAL A 318 -8.03 -9.80 -11.75
C VAL A 318 -7.42 -10.27 -10.42
N ASN A 319 -7.17 -9.33 -9.51
CA ASN A 319 -6.67 -9.62 -8.18
C ASN A 319 -7.72 -10.32 -7.28
N SER A 320 -8.99 -9.88 -7.36
CA SER A 320 -10.06 -10.21 -6.39
C SER A 320 -11.20 -11.12 -6.88
N TYR A 321 -11.51 -11.18 -8.18
CA TYR A 321 -12.79 -11.77 -8.67
C TYR A 321 -12.65 -13.23 -9.12
N GLY A 322 -13.30 -14.13 -8.38
CA GLY A 322 -13.38 -15.56 -8.68
C GLY A 322 -14.82 -16.05 -8.81
N ARG A 323 -15.56 -15.59 -9.83
CA ARG A 323 -16.89 -16.15 -10.12
C ARG A 323 -17.09 -16.88 -11.43
N ASN A 324 -16.16 -16.92 -12.39
CA ASN A 324 -16.41 -17.76 -13.57
C ASN A 324 -15.24 -18.33 -14.39
N ASN A 325 -13.98 -18.00 -14.17
CA ASN A 325 -12.86 -18.70 -14.82
C ASN A 325 -11.59 -18.49 -13.97
N ASN A 326 -10.70 -19.49 -13.89
CA ASN A 326 -9.44 -19.47 -13.13
C ASN A 326 -8.73 -18.10 -13.17
N ILE A 327 -8.23 -17.57 -12.02
CA ILE A 327 -7.20 -16.48 -11.80
C ILE A 327 -7.48 -15.75 -10.43
N THR A 328 -6.57 -15.26 -9.55
CA THR A 328 -5.12 -15.44 -9.34
C THR A 328 -4.63 -15.17 -7.89
N VAL A 329 -5.04 -14.12 -7.15
CA VAL A 329 -4.34 -13.74 -5.89
C VAL A 329 -5.15 -14.01 -4.62
N THR A 330 -6.40 -13.57 -4.53
CA THR A 330 -7.22 -13.78 -3.32
C THR A 330 -7.79 -15.21 -3.19
N ILE A 331 -7.93 -15.95 -4.30
CA ILE A 331 -8.75 -17.18 -4.38
C ILE A 331 -7.94 -18.42 -4.83
N ILE A 332 -6.62 -18.45 -4.68
CA ILE A 332 -5.89 -19.74 -4.80
C ILE A 332 -6.03 -20.57 -3.52
N VAL A 333 -6.26 -19.94 -2.36
CA VAL A 333 -6.31 -20.66 -1.07
C VAL A 333 -7.73 -21.06 -0.63
N PHE A 334 -8.78 -20.28 -0.95
CA PHE A 334 -10.12 -20.50 -0.39
C PHE A 334 -11.14 -21.19 -1.30
N ARG A 335 -10.89 -21.33 -2.62
CA ARG A 335 -11.90 -21.85 -3.57
C ARG A 335 -12.35 -23.29 -3.33
N ARG A 336 -11.66 -24.02 -2.46
CA ARG A 336 -11.98 -25.42 -2.17
C ARG A 336 -12.50 -25.65 -0.75
N VAL A 337 -12.49 -24.62 0.11
CA VAL A 337 -13.01 -24.68 1.49
C VAL A 337 -14.52 -24.36 1.56
N GLU A 338 -15.07 -23.62 0.60
CA GLU A 338 -16.51 -23.30 0.52
C GLU A 338 -17.42 -24.50 0.19
N ILE A 339 -16.89 -25.71 -0.04
CA ILE A 339 -17.71 -26.92 -0.29
C ILE A 339 -18.24 -27.54 1.03
N LEU A 340 -17.98 -26.92 2.19
CA LEU A 340 -18.41 -27.44 3.51
C LEU A 340 -19.52 -26.64 4.20
N SER A 341 -20.30 -25.84 3.48
CA SER A 341 -21.57 -25.28 3.99
C SER A 341 -22.79 -25.93 3.38
#